data_AF-A0A6U3H1M3-F1
#
_entry.id   AF-A0A6U3H1M3-F1
#
_cell.length_a   1.000
_cell.length_b   1.000
_cell.length_c   1.000
_cell.angle_alpha   90.00
_cell.angle_beta   90.00
_cell.angle_gamma   90.00
#
_symmetry.space_group_name_H-M   'P 1'
#
loop_
_entity.id
_entity.type
_entity.pdbx_description
1 polymer ?
#
loop_
_entity_poly.entity_id
_entity_poly.type
_entity_poly.pdbx_seq_one_letter_code
_entity_poly.pdbx_strand_id
1 'polypeptide(L)'
;MAAAAMRMTLGADVVCVSVPLAHPMGFGFGALAAWHVGATVVLPSLVGGAEAAAAATLAAMVEERCTLVVADSHVLAALPRDLSAPPVGLDALRGGLTKVGGGDGIGLGAPRIWAGVPLTTVGTPPTDTP
;
A
#
# COMPACT_ATOMS: atom_id res chain seq x y z
N MET A 1 -16.64 -4.78 0.07
CA MET A 1 -15.74 -3.61 -0.10
C MET A 1 -14.35 -3.84 0.49
N ALA A 2 -14.17 -4.41 1.70
CA ALA A 2 -12.83 -4.80 2.19
C ALA A 2 -12.21 -5.99 1.43
N ALA A 3 -12.99 -7.06 1.19
CA ALA A 3 -12.52 -8.26 0.48
C ALA A 3 -12.06 -8.00 -0.97
N ALA A 4 -12.50 -6.91 -1.60
CA ALA A 4 -12.07 -6.54 -2.95
C ALA A 4 -10.72 -5.81 -2.96
N ALA A 5 -10.42 -5.02 -1.92
CA ALA A 5 -9.20 -4.22 -1.81
C ALA A 5 -7.93 -5.08 -1.64
N MET A 6 -8.09 -6.22 -0.96
CA MET A 6 -7.01 -7.15 -0.59
C MET A 6 -7.41 -8.59 -0.95
N ARG A 7 -8.03 -8.79 -2.12
CA ARG A 7 -8.28 -10.15 -2.61
C ARG A 7 -6.93 -10.76 -3.01
N MET A 8 -6.38 -11.60 -2.17
CA MET A 8 -5.11 -12.27 -2.43
C MET A 8 -5.31 -13.71 -2.89
N THR A 9 -4.33 -14.22 -3.61
CA THR A 9 -4.25 -15.57 -4.16
C THR A 9 -2.91 -16.18 -3.78
N LEU A 10 -2.98 -17.39 -3.23
CA LEU A 10 -1.82 -18.18 -2.79
C LEU A 10 -0.78 -18.28 -3.92
N GLY A 11 0.47 -17.90 -3.62
CA GLY A 11 1.60 -18.02 -4.53
C GLY A 11 1.60 -17.10 -5.75
N ALA A 12 0.55 -16.29 -5.95
CA ALA A 12 0.47 -15.36 -7.07
C ALA A 12 0.66 -13.89 -6.66
N ASP A 13 0.25 -13.53 -5.44
CA ASP A 13 0.35 -12.16 -4.98
C ASP A 13 1.61 -11.89 -4.17
N VAL A 14 2.20 -10.73 -4.47
CA VAL A 14 3.34 -10.13 -3.77
C VAL A 14 2.87 -8.80 -3.20
N VAL A 15 2.97 -8.64 -1.88
CA VAL A 15 2.45 -7.50 -1.13
C VAL A 15 3.61 -6.67 -0.59
N CYS A 16 3.78 -5.46 -1.11
CA CYS A 16 4.73 -4.49 -0.57
C CYS A 16 4.13 -3.80 0.65
N VAL A 17 4.72 -4.00 1.83
CA VAL A 17 4.26 -3.40 3.08
C VAL A 17 5.19 -2.25 3.45
N SER A 18 4.90 -1.06 2.93
CA SER A 18 5.60 0.18 3.25
C SER A 18 5.00 0.88 4.48
N VAL A 19 4.88 0.14 5.57
CA VAL A 19 4.46 0.64 6.88
C VAL A 19 5.25 -0.11 7.95
N PRO A 20 5.73 0.53 9.03
CA PRO A 20 6.45 -0.19 10.06
C PRO A 20 5.63 -1.35 10.63
N LEU A 21 6.25 -2.51 10.82
CA LEU A 21 5.58 -3.68 11.42
C LEU A 21 5.26 -3.48 12.91
N ALA A 22 5.80 -2.45 13.56
CA ALA A 22 5.35 -2.05 14.89
C ALA A 22 3.94 -1.40 14.87
N HIS A 23 3.46 -0.95 13.70
CA HIS A 23 2.16 -0.31 13.55
C HIS A 23 1.11 -1.34 13.06
N PRO A 24 -0.13 -1.34 13.60
CA PRO A 24 -1.16 -2.33 13.24
C PRO A 24 -1.46 -2.41 11.74
N MET A 25 -1.32 -1.30 11.01
CA MET A 25 -1.46 -1.30 9.55
C MET A 25 -0.37 -2.10 8.84
N GLY A 26 0.89 -1.99 9.26
CA GLY A 26 1.96 -2.79 8.68
C GLY A 26 1.81 -4.27 9.05
N PHE A 27 1.58 -4.55 10.33
CA PHE A 27 1.52 -5.92 10.82
C PHE A 27 0.22 -6.64 10.48
N GLY A 28 -0.93 -6.12 10.92
CA GLY A 28 -2.22 -6.78 10.77
C GLY A 28 -2.75 -6.74 9.34
N PHE A 29 -2.87 -5.55 8.77
CA PHE A 29 -3.42 -5.37 7.43
C PHE A 29 -2.44 -5.76 6.33
N GLY A 30 -1.13 -5.58 6.54
CA GLY A 30 -0.10 -5.97 5.58
C GLY A 30 0.34 -7.43 5.77
N ALA A 31 1.31 -7.64 6.65
CA ALA A 31 2.04 -8.90 6.75
C ALA A 31 1.16 -10.10 7.14
N LEU A 32 0.36 -9.98 8.20
CA LEU A 32 -0.47 -11.06 8.70
C LEU A 32 -1.58 -11.44 7.72
N ALA A 33 -2.24 -10.45 7.09
CA ALA A 33 -3.23 -10.70 6.06
C ALA A 33 -2.63 -11.43 4.84
N ALA A 34 -1.44 -11.02 4.40
CA ALA A 34 -0.73 -11.67 3.31
C ALA A 34 -0.34 -13.12 3.65
N TRP A 35 0.28 -13.34 4.80
CA TRP A 35 0.68 -14.68 5.24
C TRP A 35 -0.51 -15.60 5.50
N HIS A 36 -1.65 -15.07 5.95
CA HIS A 36 -2.87 -15.87 6.13
C HIS A 36 -3.35 -16.53 4.83
N VAL A 37 -3.11 -15.89 3.68
CA VAL A 37 -3.46 -16.41 2.35
C VAL A 37 -2.27 -17.10 1.65
N GLY A 38 -1.08 -17.07 2.28
CA GLY A 38 0.18 -17.59 1.72
C GLY A 38 0.74 -16.73 0.58
N ALA A 39 0.45 -15.43 0.57
CA ALA A 39 1.07 -14.48 -0.33
C ALA A 39 2.50 -14.12 0.13
N THR A 40 3.31 -13.60 -0.80
CA THR A 40 4.66 -13.11 -0.51
C THR A 40 4.58 -11.70 0.09
N VAL A 41 5.41 -11.41 1.10
CA VAL A 41 5.53 -10.08 1.71
C VAL A 41 6.89 -9.50 1.35
N VAL A 42 6.89 -8.27 0.83
CA VAL A 42 8.09 -7.48 0.55
C VAL A 42 8.12 -6.30 1.51
N LEU A 43 9.25 -6.11 2.19
CA LEU A 43 9.45 -5.09 3.22
C LEU A 43 10.51 -4.09 2.76
N PRO A 44 10.13 -2.97 2.12
CA PRO A 44 11.08 -1.93 1.77
C PRO A 44 11.66 -1.27 3.03
N SER A 45 12.87 -0.70 2.92
CA SER A 45 13.44 0.11 3.99
C SER A 45 12.59 1.35 4.23
N LEU A 46 12.31 1.64 5.50
CA LEU A 46 11.60 2.86 5.93
C LEU A 46 12.55 3.87 6.61
N VAL A 47 13.85 3.60 6.57
CA VAL A 47 14.88 4.45 7.18
C VAL A 47 15.12 5.68 6.30
N GLY A 48 15.26 6.85 6.91
CA GLY A 48 15.58 8.10 6.20
C GLY A 48 14.38 9.01 5.90
N GLY A 49 13.21 8.73 6.47
CA GLY A 49 12.01 9.57 6.30
C GLY A 49 11.17 9.21 5.07
N ALA A 50 10.13 10.01 4.81
CA ALA A 50 9.09 9.67 3.82
C ALA A 50 9.61 9.54 2.39
N GLU A 51 10.51 10.43 1.95
CA GLU A 51 11.09 10.40 0.59
C GLU A 51 11.96 9.17 0.36
N ALA A 52 12.83 8.84 1.33
CA ALA A 52 13.67 7.65 1.25
C ALA A 52 12.84 6.36 1.27
N ALA A 53 11.81 6.32 2.13
CA ALA A 53 10.86 5.22 2.19
C ALA A 53 10.06 5.09 0.88
N ALA A 54 9.64 6.20 0.27
CA ALA A 54 8.93 6.19 -1.02
C ALA A 54 9.83 5.69 -2.16
N ALA A 55 11.09 6.12 -2.22
CA ALA A 55 12.06 5.61 -3.19
C ALA A 55 12.30 4.10 -3.01
N ALA A 56 12.51 3.62 -1.78
CA ALA A 56 12.68 2.19 -1.48
C ALA A 56 11.40 1.39 -1.80
N THR A 57 10.23 1.96 -1.56
CA THR A 57 8.94 1.36 -1.89
C THR A 57 8.78 1.21 -3.40
N LEU A 58 9.07 2.26 -4.18
CA LEU A 58 8.99 2.20 -5.64
C LEU A 58 9.97 1.15 -6.21
N ALA A 59 11.20 1.12 -5.71
CA ALA A 59 12.19 0.11 -6.11
C ALA A 59 11.67 -1.31 -5.83
N ALA A 60 11.22 -1.59 -4.61
CA ALA A 60 10.66 -2.88 -4.22
C ALA A 60 9.42 -3.27 -5.05
N MET A 61 8.53 -2.31 -5.33
CA MET A 61 7.35 -2.53 -6.16
C MET A 61 7.73 -2.98 -7.58
N VAL A 62 8.77 -2.37 -8.14
CA VAL A 62 9.25 -2.65 -9.51
C VAL A 62 10.04 -3.96 -9.57
N GLU A 63 11.03 -4.13 -8.69
CA GLU A 63 11.95 -5.27 -8.69
C GLU A 63 11.22 -6.58 -8.40
N GLU A 64 10.33 -6.57 -7.40
CA GLU A 64 9.58 -7.76 -6.96
C GLU A 64 8.22 -7.89 -7.66
N ARG A 65 7.93 -7.01 -8.64
CA ARG A 65 6.66 -6.94 -9.38
C ARG A 65 5.45 -7.04 -8.44
N CYS A 66 5.45 -6.20 -7.40
CA CYS A 66 4.46 -6.26 -6.34
C CYS A 66 3.04 -5.99 -6.89
N THR A 67 2.13 -6.90 -6.57
CA THR A 67 0.72 -6.85 -6.99
C THR A 67 -0.14 -5.93 -6.12
N LEU A 68 0.24 -5.77 -4.85
CA LEU A 68 -0.48 -4.97 -3.87
C LEU A 68 0.50 -4.13 -3.06
N VAL A 69 0.06 -2.94 -2.65
CA VAL A 69 0.82 -2.06 -1.75
C VAL A 69 0.02 -1.72 -0.49
N VAL A 70 0.68 -1.73 0.65
CA VAL A 70 0.17 -1.17 1.91
C VAL A 70 1.09 -0.04 2.31
N ALA A 71 0.61 1.20 2.20
CA ALA A 71 1.41 2.39 2.47
C ALA A 71 0.72 3.33 3.47
N ASP A 72 1.49 4.01 4.32
CA ASP A 72 0.93 5.12 5.09
C ASP A 72 0.77 6.37 4.21
N SER A 73 0.08 7.39 4.75
CA SER A 73 -0.18 8.63 4.02
C SER A 73 1.09 9.40 3.65
N HIS A 74 2.15 9.32 4.47
CA HIS A 74 3.38 10.08 4.22
C HIS A 74 4.18 9.46 3.08
N VAL A 75 4.34 8.13 3.10
CA VAL A 75 4.98 7.42 1.98
C VAL A 75 4.17 7.63 0.71
N LEU A 76 2.84 7.45 0.76
CA LEU A 76 2.00 7.62 -0.43
C LEU A 76 2.08 9.05 -0.99
N ALA A 77 2.16 10.06 -0.13
CA ALA A 77 2.28 11.44 -0.57
C ALA A 77 3.61 11.75 -1.27
N ALA A 78 4.69 11.08 -0.85
CA ALA A 78 6.04 11.21 -1.40
C ALA A 78 6.30 10.33 -2.63
N LEU A 79 5.44 9.34 -2.92
CA LEU A 79 5.55 8.55 -4.14
C LEU A 79 5.31 9.43 -5.39
N PRO A 80 6.03 9.18 -6.50
CA PRO A 80 5.80 9.89 -7.75
C PRO A 80 4.34 9.78 -8.21
N ARG A 81 3.72 10.92 -8.50
CA ARG A 81 2.30 11.00 -8.89
C ARG A 81 2.09 10.93 -10.40
N ASP A 82 2.99 11.55 -11.16
CA ASP A 82 2.96 11.53 -12.61
C ASP A 82 3.92 10.44 -13.10
N LEU A 83 3.32 9.31 -13.49
CA LEU A 83 4.00 8.19 -14.13
C LEU A 83 3.52 8.07 -15.58
N SER A 84 3.64 9.16 -16.35
CA SER A 84 3.32 9.20 -17.78
C SER A 84 3.84 8.00 -18.59
N ALA A 85 4.95 7.40 -18.16
CA ALA A 85 5.34 6.03 -18.49
C ALA A 85 5.71 5.28 -17.20
N PRO A 86 4.86 4.36 -16.69
CA PRO A 86 5.19 3.62 -15.48
C PRO A 86 6.42 2.72 -15.72
N PRO A 87 7.35 2.61 -14.75
CA PRO A 87 8.48 1.71 -14.87
C PRO A 87 8.02 0.27 -15.13
N VAL A 88 8.77 -0.46 -15.95
CA VAL A 88 8.56 -1.91 -16.15
C VAL A 88 8.57 -2.60 -14.79
N GLY A 89 7.56 -3.41 -14.47
CA GLY A 89 7.39 -4.05 -13.16
C GLY A 89 6.22 -3.49 -12.36
N LEU A 90 5.95 -2.18 -12.48
CA LEU A 90 4.82 -1.55 -11.79
C LEU A 90 3.47 -1.90 -12.43
N ASP A 91 3.49 -2.46 -13.65
CA ASP A 91 2.31 -3.00 -14.34
C ASP A 91 1.60 -4.13 -13.58
N ALA A 92 2.28 -4.78 -12.63
CA ALA A 92 1.69 -5.80 -11.77
C ALA A 92 0.77 -5.22 -10.68
N LEU A 93 0.94 -3.94 -10.32
CA LEU A 93 0.14 -3.30 -9.28
C LEU A 93 -1.34 -3.28 -9.69
N ARG A 94 -2.20 -3.83 -8.83
CA ARG A 94 -3.64 -3.95 -9.08
C ARG A 94 -4.52 -3.44 -7.94
N GLY A 95 -3.91 -3.03 -6.82
CA GLY A 95 -4.65 -2.46 -5.70
C GLY A 95 -3.78 -2.26 -4.47
N GLY A 96 -4.43 -1.98 -3.34
CA GLY A 96 -3.73 -1.83 -2.08
C GLY A 96 -4.53 -1.06 -1.04
N LEU A 97 -3.85 -0.78 0.07
CA LEU A 97 -4.38 -0.03 1.20
C LEU A 97 -3.54 1.21 1.46
N THR A 98 -4.20 2.30 1.86
CA THR A 98 -3.52 3.49 2.36
C THR A 98 -4.15 4.05 3.63
N LYS A 99 -3.32 4.41 4.60
CA LYS A 99 -3.79 5.00 5.86
C LYS A 99 -4.24 6.44 5.60
N VAL A 100 -5.43 6.80 6.05
CA VAL A 100 -5.91 8.19 5.99
C VAL A 100 -6.27 8.78 7.35
N GLY A 101 -6.24 7.96 8.42
CA GLY A 101 -6.54 8.40 9.78
C GLY A 101 -6.36 7.31 10.83
N GLY A 102 -6.82 7.60 12.06
CA GLY A 102 -6.90 6.64 13.16
C GLY A 102 -7.96 5.56 12.94
N GLY A 103 -7.91 4.46 13.70
CA GLY A 103 -8.87 3.36 13.59
C GLY A 103 -8.59 2.37 12.46
N ASP A 104 -9.57 1.49 12.21
CA ASP A 104 -9.50 0.29 11.38
C ASP A 104 -10.59 0.22 10.29
N GLY A 105 -11.42 1.25 10.16
CA GLY A 105 -12.47 1.33 9.14
C GLY A 105 -11.89 1.26 7.72
N ILE A 106 -12.35 0.31 6.91
CA ILE A 106 -11.86 0.07 5.54
C ILE A 106 -12.83 0.65 4.52
N GLY A 107 -12.34 1.48 3.61
CA GLY A 107 -13.11 2.01 2.48
C GLY A 107 -14.18 3.05 2.88
N LEU A 108 -14.03 3.68 4.04
CA LEU A 108 -14.92 4.75 4.48
C LEU A 108 -14.64 6.09 3.79
N GLY A 109 -13.41 6.29 3.30
CA GLY A 109 -13.01 7.48 2.54
C GLY A 109 -12.82 7.19 1.06
N ALA A 110 -12.80 8.25 0.25
CA ALA A 110 -12.55 8.16 -1.20
C ALA A 110 -11.20 7.45 -1.49
N PRO A 111 -11.13 6.56 -2.50
CA PRO A 111 -9.88 5.90 -2.88
C PRO A 111 -8.77 6.90 -3.22
N ARG A 112 -7.52 6.55 -2.93
CA ARG A 112 -6.35 7.32 -3.37
C ARG A 112 -5.78 6.66 -4.62
N ILE A 113 -5.66 7.42 -5.71
CA ILE A 113 -5.12 6.89 -6.97
C ILE A 113 -3.59 7.00 -6.94
N TRP A 114 -2.91 5.90 -7.24
CA TRP A 114 -1.46 5.87 -7.45
C TRP A 114 -1.13 4.95 -8.62
N ALA A 115 -0.28 5.40 -9.54
CA ALA A 115 0.05 4.69 -10.78
C ALA A 115 -1.19 4.23 -11.58
N GLY A 116 -2.26 5.05 -11.58
CA GLY A 116 -3.54 4.71 -12.23
C GLY A 116 -4.40 3.68 -11.48
N VAL A 117 -3.95 3.20 -10.32
CA VAL A 117 -4.62 2.15 -9.54
C VAL A 117 -5.26 2.74 -8.28
N PRO A 118 -6.53 2.39 -7.98
CA PRO A 118 -7.19 2.85 -6.75
C PRO A 118 -6.71 2.08 -5.53
N LEU A 119 -6.21 2.81 -4.52
CA LEU A 119 -5.88 2.29 -3.20
C LEU A 119 -7.04 2.55 -2.24
N THR A 120 -7.45 1.51 -1.52
CA THR A 120 -8.55 1.59 -0.55
C THR A 120 -8.06 2.24 0.73
N THR A 121 -8.85 3.15 1.28
CA THR A 121 -8.48 3.89 2.49
C THR A 121 -8.71 3.08 3.76
N VAL A 122 -7.85 3.27 4.76
CA VAL A 122 -7.98 2.68 6.10
C VAL A 122 -7.92 3.78 7.16
N GLY A 123 -8.88 3.74 8.07
CA GLY A 123 -9.06 4.69 9.17
C GLY A 123 -10.21 5.67 8.93
N THR A 124 -10.52 6.45 9.96
CA THR A 124 -11.54 7.50 9.93
C THR A 124 -11.11 8.59 8.95
N PRO A 125 -11.94 8.93 7.94
CA PRO A 125 -11.65 10.07 7.07
C PRO A 125 -11.55 11.36 7.89
N PRO A 126 -10.72 12.33 7.47
CA PRO A 126 -10.81 13.68 8.02
C PRO A 126 -12.25 14.18 7.89
N THR A 127 -12.84 14.64 9.00
CA THR A 127 -14.10 15.38 8.92
C THR A 127 -13.80 16.69 8.23
N ASP A 128 -14.42 16.94 7.07
CA ASP A 128 -14.46 18.28 6.47
C ASP A 128 -15.18 19.19 7.46
N THR A 129 -14.42 19.85 8.34
CA THR A 129 -14.92 21.00 9.09
C THR A 129 -14.93 22.17 8.12
N PRO A 130 -16.09 22.82 7.87
CA PRO A 130 -16.14 24.03 7.05
C PRO A 130 -15.31 25.17 7.67
#